data_AF-A0A2N3IT50-F1
#
_entry.id   AF-A0A2N3IT50-F1
#
_cell.length_a   1.000
_cell.length_b   1.000
_cell.length_c   1.000
_cell.angle_alpha   90.00
_cell.angle_beta   90.00
_cell.angle_gamma   90.00
#
_symmetry.space_group_name_H-M   'P 1'
#
loop_
_entity.id
_entity.type
_entity.pdbx_description
1 polymer ?
#
loop_
_entity_poly.entity_id
_entity_poly.type
_entity_poly.pdbx_seq_one_letter_code
_entity_poly.pdbx_strand_id
1 'polypeptide(L)'
;MMWQWPHIEEIVALMQRQHFNGLIFQQENLWSLLAHPSGHCRFDRENLERGRIDSLLFLKRVIRYCKQYGISVWLQGAANLTDGLLLQKHPEYPLIDTQESDELFWTQFLCQVMTEIFVELADIRGIIVNLAPPDVGRANLDVLLGVLYRTTRSHRKRLVVRENMENIWQRWHFNNVISSMPPDVRVSLKATESGYRPGLPNNPSIAEMPGRIKWVEYDMWGVEFGWTLLPCYLLEEIQGRLCWANAVGGNELEAISCKLSWEWVSNSSLVNSINSVNLQGLAMYGNELELPERDVFHIWLSEVLQRPVKDDESRRLQTLFSQSFEWIRKTTYMLGHLVQTHSQIPESYEQALQLLFYGRYNMDPLYVGQSLFSSDDPQSGLEELHLIKLEKEHAKFLAQLARNQVHELTQSIAMPDQFRDLLLRVYERVPWYTEIFTRVCQGVAARYFIQRYYRHPEVYRVLKQEIEQMRQLVVDIENWLDEGRHRHPHYLSLLFDPQRLLALAEDLSRVDD
;
A
#
# COMPACT_ATOMS: atom_id res chain seq x y z
N MET A 1 3.70 -12.29 -10.74
CA MET A 1 4.57 -11.35 -11.47
C MET A 1 6.04 -11.48 -11.08
N MET A 2 6.37 -11.48 -9.78
CA MET A 2 7.77 -11.46 -9.30
C MET A 2 8.62 -12.69 -9.68
N TRP A 3 7.99 -13.84 -9.91
CA TRP A 3 8.62 -15.08 -10.37
C TRP A 3 8.77 -15.17 -11.90
N GLN A 4 8.64 -14.05 -12.61
CA GLN A 4 8.81 -14.00 -14.07
C GLN A 4 10.11 -13.30 -14.41
N TRP A 5 10.94 -13.96 -15.22
CA TRP A 5 12.27 -13.45 -15.59
C TRP A 5 12.25 -12.06 -16.25
N PRO A 6 11.37 -11.77 -17.24
CA PRO A 6 11.35 -10.45 -17.87
C PRO A 6 11.08 -9.30 -16.89
N HIS A 7 10.27 -9.56 -15.85
CA HIS A 7 10.00 -8.56 -14.83
C HIS A 7 11.25 -8.27 -13.98
N ILE A 8 12.05 -9.29 -13.64
CA ILE A 8 13.33 -9.08 -12.94
C ILE A 8 14.29 -8.24 -13.78
N GLU A 9 14.37 -8.48 -15.09
CA GLU A 9 15.21 -7.68 -15.99
C GLU A 9 14.76 -6.21 -16.04
N GLU A 10 13.45 -5.96 -16.14
CA GLU A 10 12.87 -4.60 -16.11
C GLU A 10 13.19 -3.88 -14.78
N ILE A 11 13.00 -4.55 -13.65
CA ILE A 11 13.27 -3.96 -12.33
C ILE A 11 14.76 -3.71 -12.12
N VAL A 12 15.65 -4.62 -12.51
CA VAL A 12 17.09 -4.40 -12.39
C VAL A 12 17.56 -3.24 -13.28
N ALA A 13 17.05 -3.13 -14.51
CA ALA A 13 17.36 -2.00 -15.38
C ALA A 13 16.90 -0.66 -14.78
N LEU A 14 15.70 -0.62 -14.19
CA LEU A 14 15.20 0.53 -13.46
C LEU A 14 16.10 0.89 -12.28
N MET A 15 16.50 -0.10 -11.48
CA MET A 15 17.38 0.10 -10.33
C MET A 15 18.73 0.67 -10.74
N GLN A 16 19.31 0.21 -11.85
CA GLN A 16 20.55 0.80 -12.37
C GLN A 16 20.37 2.25 -12.80
N ARG A 17 19.28 2.55 -13.52
CA ARG A 17 18.97 3.90 -13.99
C ARG A 17 18.76 4.89 -12.84
N GLN A 18 18.10 4.45 -11.77
CA GLN A 18 17.74 5.28 -10.62
C GLN A 18 18.66 5.09 -9.41
N HIS A 19 19.78 4.39 -9.59
CA HIS A 19 20.81 4.14 -8.57
C HIS A 19 20.34 3.41 -7.30
N PHE A 20 19.30 2.57 -7.40
CA PHE A 20 18.96 1.64 -6.32
C PHE A 20 19.96 0.49 -6.25
N ASN A 21 20.36 0.13 -5.01
CA ASN A 21 21.42 -0.86 -4.76
C ASN A 21 20.93 -2.13 -4.03
N GLY A 22 19.63 -2.25 -3.78
CA GLY A 22 19.02 -3.34 -3.03
C GLY A 22 17.70 -3.78 -3.63
N LEU A 23 17.59 -5.07 -3.97
CA LEU A 23 16.35 -5.72 -4.40
C LEU A 23 15.78 -6.49 -3.21
N ILE A 24 14.55 -6.15 -2.83
CA ILE A 24 13.79 -6.92 -1.83
C ILE A 24 12.86 -7.85 -2.59
N PHE A 25 13.12 -9.15 -2.51
CA PHE A 25 12.24 -10.18 -3.05
C PHE A 25 11.25 -10.60 -1.95
N GLN A 26 10.05 -10.04 -1.99
CA GLN A 26 9.00 -10.28 -1.00
C GLN A 26 8.03 -11.36 -1.47
N GLN A 27 7.66 -12.27 -0.59
CA GLN A 27 6.42 -13.06 -0.70
C GLN A 27 5.97 -13.47 0.70
N GLU A 28 4.68 -13.34 1.02
CA GLU A 28 4.20 -13.59 2.39
C GLU A 28 4.58 -14.98 2.91
N ASN A 29 4.32 -16.02 2.10
CA ASN A 29 4.61 -17.42 2.42
C ASN A 29 5.98 -17.92 1.91
N LEU A 30 6.97 -17.02 1.75
CA LEU A 30 8.28 -17.38 1.20
C LEU A 30 8.98 -18.51 1.97
N TRP A 31 8.87 -18.52 3.30
CA TRP A 31 9.50 -19.57 4.12
C TRP A 31 8.84 -20.92 3.89
N SER A 32 7.50 -20.97 3.82
CA SER A 32 6.74 -22.17 3.46
C SER A 32 7.09 -22.65 2.05
N LEU A 33 7.31 -21.73 1.10
CA LEU A 33 7.73 -22.07 -0.27
C LEU A 33 9.10 -22.75 -0.30
N LEU A 34 10.05 -22.26 0.49
CA LEU A 34 11.43 -22.74 0.52
C LEU A 34 11.68 -23.90 1.50
N ALA A 35 10.74 -24.20 2.39
CA ALA A 35 10.82 -25.31 3.33
C ALA A 35 10.66 -26.68 2.65
N HIS A 36 11.30 -27.70 3.22
CA HIS A 36 11.03 -29.09 2.87
C HIS A 36 9.67 -29.55 3.44
N PRO A 37 8.91 -30.43 2.75
CA PRO A 37 7.80 -31.14 3.35
C PRO A 37 8.27 -32.03 4.51
N SER A 38 7.49 -32.05 5.58
CA SER A 38 7.74 -32.84 6.77
C SER A 38 7.68 -34.34 6.50
N GLY A 39 8.16 -35.14 7.46
CA GLY A 39 7.98 -36.59 7.45
C GLY A 39 6.50 -37.03 7.44
N HIS A 40 5.60 -36.16 7.91
CA HIS A 40 4.16 -36.42 7.98
C HIS A 40 3.42 -36.04 6.69
N CYS A 41 4.06 -35.34 5.75
CA CYS A 41 3.51 -35.04 4.44
C CYS A 41 3.41 -36.32 3.59
N ARG A 42 2.19 -36.83 3.39
CA ARG A 42 1.92 -38.07 2.65
C ARG A 42 1.48 -37.86 1.21
N PHE A 43 0.91 -36.70 0.89
CA PHE A 43 0.34 -36.40 -0.43
C PHE A 43 1.23 -35.43 -1.18
N ASP A 44 1.48 -35.71 -2.47
CA ASP A 44 2.20 -34.84 -3.40
C ASP A 44 3.60 -34.36 -2.93
N ARG A 45 4.24 -35.09 -2.02
CA ARG A 45 5.55 -34.72 -1.46
C ARG A 45 6.60 -34.45 -2.54
N GLU A 46 6.66 -35.30 -3.57
CA GLU A 46 7.59 -35.10 -4.69
C GLU A 46 7.32 -33.80 -5.46
N ASN A 47 6.05 -33.46 -5.68
CA ASN A 47 5.66 -32.24 -6.38
C ASN A 47 5.98 -30.99 -5.54
N LEU A 48 5.73 -31.05 -4.23
CA LEU A 48 6.10 -29.99 -3.29
C LEU A 48 7.62 -29.76 -3.24
N GLU A 49 8.41 -30.83 -3.27
CA GLU A 49 9.88 -30.74 -3.37
C GLU A 49 10.35 -30.16 -4.70
N ARG A 50 9.74 -30.58 -5.82
CA ARG A 50 10.06 -29.99 -7.13
C ARG A 50 9.75 -28.50 -7.17
N GLY A 51 8.61 -28.07 -6.63
CA GLY A 51 8.26 -26.64 -6.51
C GLY A 51 9.25 -25.85 -5.67
N ARG A 52 9.74 -26.44 -4.57
CA ARG A 52 10.81 -25.85 -3.74
C ARG A 52 12.12 -25.70 -4.52
N ILE A 53 12.55 -26.75 -5.23
CA ILE A 53 13.77 -26.74 -6.05
C ILE A 53 13.68 -25.69 -7.17
N ASP A 54 12.56 -25.63 -7.87
CA ASP A 54 12.33 -24.64 -8.94
C ASP A 54 12.45 -23.21 -8.39
N SER A 55 11.81 -22.94 -7.24
CA SER A 55 11.89 -21.65 -6.56
C SER A 55 13.33 -21.28 -6.16
N LEU A 56 14.09 -22.24 -5.63
CA LEU A 56 15.52 -22.03 -5.30
C LEU A 56 16.37 -21.76 -6.55
N LEU A 57 16.15 -22.48 -7.65
CA LEU A 57 16.86 -22.26 -8.90
C LEU A 57 16.57 -20.88 -9.48
N PHE A 58 15.30 -20.44 -9.41
CA PHE A 58 14.92 -19.09 -9.81
C PHE A 58 15.61 -18.04 -8.95
N LEU A 59 15.56 -18.15 -7.62
CA LEU A 59 16.24 -17.20 -6.72
C LEU A 59 17.76 -17.17 -6.95
N LYS A 60 18.41 -18.32 -7.14
CA LYS A 60 19.84 -18.39 -7.51
C LYS A 60 20.14 -17.65 -8.82
N ARG A 61 19.23 -17.73 -9.79
CA ARG A 61 19.35 -16.98 -11.05
C ARG A 61 19.22 -15.48 -10.83
N VAL A 62 18.22 -15.04 -10.05
CA VAL A 62 18.01 -13.63 -9.69
C VAL A 62 19.23 -13.06 -8.96
N ILE A 63 19.75 -13.78 -7.95
CA ILE A 63 20.90 -13.35 -7.15
C ILE A 63 22.15 -13.19 -8.01
N ARG A 64 22.44 -14.16 -8.88
CA ARG A 64 23.59 -14.08 -9.80
C ARG A 64 23.49 -12.88 -10.74
N TYR A 65 22.30 -12.60 -11.25
CA TYR A 65 22.05 -11.48 -12.15
C TYR A 65 22.17 -10.13 -11.43
N CYS A 66 21.55 -9.97 -10.26
CA CYS A 66 21.68 -8.75 -9.45
C CYS A 66 23.15 -8.48 -9.07
N LYS A 67 23.91 -9.53 -8.74
CA LYS A 67 25.35 -9.43 -8.42
C LYS A 67 26.18 -8.88 -9.58
N GLN A 68 25.84 -9.19 -10.84
CA GLN A 68 26.53 -8.64 -12.02
C GLN A 68 26.42 -7.11 -12.11
N TYR A 69 25.37 -6.54 -11.52
CA TYR A 69 25.08 -5.11 -11.53
C TYR A 69 25.32 -4.43 -10.17
N GLY A 70 25.96 -5.13 -9.22
CA GLY A 70 26.24 -4.58 -7.89
C GLY A 70 25.00 -4.40 -7.01
N ILE A 71 23.88 -5.04 -7.35
CA ILE A 71 22.63 -4.98 -6.59
C ILE A 71 22.61 -6.09 -5.54
N SER A 72 22.43 -5.71 -4.27
CA SER A 72 22.26 -6.65 -3.17
C SER A 72 20.85 -7.23 -3.14
N VAL A 73 20.71 -8.51 -2.79
CA VAL A 73 19.40 -9.17 -2.69
C VAL A 73 19.04 -9.45 -1.24
N TRP A 74 17.81 -9.14 -0.88
CA TRP A 74 17.17 -9.42 0.40
C TRP A 74 15.91 -10.26 0.17
N LEU A 75 15.64 -11.21 1.06
CA LEU A 75 14.43 -12.02 1.02
C LEU A 75 13.48 -11.56 2.12
N GLN A 76 12.20 -11.40 1.78
CA GLN A 76 11.18 -10.99 2.75
C GLN A 76 10.02 -11.98 2.82
N GLY A 77 9.64 -12.35 4.04
CA GLY A 77 8.51 -13.24 4.33
C GLY A 77 8.00 -13.07 5.77
N ALA A 78 6.88 -13.72 6.11
CA ALA A 78 6.25 -13.61 7.43
C ALA A 78 6.77 -14.65 8.42
N ALA A 79 7.01 -14.27 9.68
CA ALA A 79 7.67 -15.13 10.67
C ALA A 79 6.88 -16.40 11.04
N ASN A 80 5.55 -16.29 11.12
CA ASN A 80 4.66 -17.31 11.70
C ASN A 80 3.34 -17.44 10.91
N LEU A 81 3.43 -17.33 9.57
CA LEU A 81 2.25 -17.39 8.72
C LEU A 81 1.66 -18.81 8.64
N THR A 82 0.38 -18.96 8.94
CA THR A 82 -0.35 -20.23 8.75
C THR A 82 -1.02 -20.24 7.39
N ASP A 83 -0.23 -20.40 6.33
CA ASP A 83 -0.74 -20.44 4.96
C ASP A 83 -1.00 -21.87 4.47
N GLY A 84 -1.79 -22.00 3.40
CA GLY A 84 -2.15 -23.29 2.84
C GLY A 84 -0.94 -24.16 2.42
N LEU A 85 0.17 -23.55 1.99
CA LEU A 85 1.37 -24.30 1.61
C LEU A 85 2.10 -24.84 2.84
N LEU A 86 2.14 -24.08 3.95
CA LEU A 86 2.64 -24.59 5.22
C LEU A 86 1.84 -25.82 5.64
N LEU A 87 0.51 -25.75 5.59
CA LEU A 87 -0.36 -26.87 5.98
C LEU A 87 -0.20 -28.11 5.10
N GLN A 88 0.07 -27.93 3.80
CA GLN A 88 0.36 -29.04 2.90
C GLN A 88 1.70 -29.70 3.22
N LYS A 89 2.74 -28.90 3.53
CA LYS A 89 4.08 -29.39 3.83
C LYS A 89 4.22 -29.92 5.26
N HIS A 90 3.48 -29.37 6.22
CA HIS A 90 3.51 -29.68 7.64
C HIS A 90 2.08 -29.93 8.16
N PRO A 91 1.42 -31.03 7.73
CA PRO A 91 0.04 -31.34 8.14
C PRO A 91 -0.10 -31.63 9.65
N GLU A 92 1.00 -31.83 10.36
CA GLU A 92 1.03 -31.96 11.82
C GLU A 92 0.80 -30.63 12.56
N TYR A 93 1.06 -29.48 11.93
CA TYR A 93 1.02 -28.19 12.61
C TYR A 93 -0.37 -27.83 13.18
N PRO A 94 -1.49 -28.05 12.47
CA PRO A 94 -2.83 -27.81 13.03
C PRO A 94 -3.19 -28.66 14.24
N LEU A 95 -2.44 -29.74 14.52
CA LEU A 95 -2.67 -30.62 15.66
C LEU A 95 -2.05 -30.08 16.95
N ILE A 96 -1.28 -28.99 16.88
CA ILE A 96 -0.67 -28.33 18.02
C ILE A 96 -1.72 -27.51 18.76
N ASP A 97 -1.90 -27.80 20.04
CA ASP A 97 -2.90 -27.20 20.93
C ASP A 97 -2.30 -26.45 22.13
N THR A 98 -0.96 -26.50 22.29
CA THR A 98 -0.24 -25.86 23.40
C THR A 98 0.79 -24.86 22.87
N GLN A 99 0.93 -23.74 23.59
CA GLN A 99 1.90 -22.70 23.27
C GLN A 99 3.35 -23.22 23.25
N GLU A 100 3.73 -24.08 24.21
CA GLU A 100 5.08 -24.67 24.27
C GLU A 100 5.39 -25.51 23.02
N SER A 101 4.42 -26.28 22.54
CA SER A 101 4.58 -27.09 21.32
C SER A 101 4.61 -26.22 20.06
N ASP A 102 3.84 -25.12 20.02
CA ASP A 102 3.85 -24.14 18.93
C ASP A 102 5.21 -23.43 18.84
N GLU A 103 5.75 -23.01 19.98
CA GLU A 103 7.10 -22.43 20.07
C GLU A 103 8.18 -23.41 19.64
N LEU A 104 8.07 -24.69 20.05
CA LEU A 104 9.00 -25.73 19.66
C LEU A 104 8.98 -25.97 18.14
N PHE A 105 7.78 -26.08 17.56
CA PHE A 105 7.59 -26.24 16.13
C PHE A 105 8.23 -25.09 15.36
N TRP A 106 7.87 -23.84 15.68
CA TRP A 106 8.37 -22.67 14.95
C TRP A 106 9.88 -22.47 15.13
N THR A 107 10.41 -22.75 16.32
CA THR A 107 11.85 -22.71 16.58
C THR A 107 12.60 -23.69 15.68
N GLN A 108 12.13 -24.94 15.58
CA GLN A 108 12.74 -25.96 14.74
C GLN A 108 12.60 -25.62 13.26
N PHE A 109 11.38 -25.26 12.84
CA PHE A 109 11.07 -24.91 11.46
C PHE A 109 11.93 -23.73 10.97
N LEU A 110 11.93 -22.61 11.68
CA LEU A 110 12.70 -21.42 11.28
C LEU A 110 14.20 -21.69 11.32
N CYS A 111 14.71 -22.38 12.34
CA CYS A 111 16.13 -22.71 12.41
C CYS A 111 16.57 -23.55 11.21
N GLN A 112 15.81 -24.60 10.87
CA GLN A 112 16.11 -25.47 9.74
C GLN A 112 16.03 -24.70 8.41
N VAL A 113 14.89 -24.07 8.13
CA VAL A 113 14.63 -23.40 6.86
C VAL A 113 15.62 -22.25 6.63
N MET A 114 15.90 -21.43 7.65
CA MET A 114 16.87 -20.34 7.50
C MET A 114 18.30 -20.83 7.30
N THR A 115 18.72 -21.89 8.00
CA THR A 115 20.05 -22.48 7.83
C THR A 115 20.25 -22.95 6.40
N GLU A 116 19.27 -23.69 5.86
CA GLU A 116 19.32 -24.18 4.48
C GLU A 116 19.30 -23.03 3.47
N ILE A 117 18.42 -22.04 3.64
CA ILE A 117 18.36 -20.84 2.78
C ILE A 117 19.71 -20.13 2.74
N PHE A 118 20.38 -19.93 3.88
CA PHE A 118 21.66 -19.24 3.92
C PHE A 118 22.82 -20.04 3.33
N VAL A 119 22.73 -21.37 3.31
CA VAL A 119 23.67 -22.24 2.62
C VAL A 119 23.42 -22.20 1.11
N GLU A 120 22.17 -22.41 0.67
CA GLU A 120 21.80 -22.50 -0.74
C GLU A 120 21.88 -21.14 -1.47
N LEU A 121 21.58 -20.05 -0.76
CA LEU A 121 21.53 -18.69 -1.28
C LEU A 121 22.60 -17.81 -0.62
N ALA A 122 23.85 -18.30 -0.57
CA ALA A 122 24.95 -17.67 0.15
C ALA A 122 25.26 -16.21 -0.25
N ASP A 123 24.83 -15.76 -1.43
CA ASP A 123 25.07 -14.39 -1.92
C ASP A 123 23.99 -13.37 -1.50
N ILE A 124 22.91 -13.77 -0.80
CA ILE A 124 21.95 -12.78 -0.25
C ILE A 124 22.57 -12.00 0.90
N ARG A 125 22.12 -10.76 1.11
CA ARG A 125 22.64 -9.90 2.17
C ARG A 125 21.99 -10.16 3.54
N GLY A 126 20.74 -10.60 3.52
CA GLY A 126 19.97 -10.85 4.72
C GLY A 126 18.51 -11.16 4.43
N ILE A 127 17.73 -11.17 5.50
CA ILE A 127 16.28 -11.37 5.45
C ILE A 127 15.56 -10.19 6.10
N ILE A 128 14.34 -9.97 5.64
CA ILE A 128 13.37 -9.06 6.22
C ILE A 128 12.20 -9.90 6.70
N VAL A 129 11.76 -9.69 7.93
CA VAL A 129 10.71 -10.51 8.52
C VAL A 129 9.52 -9.64 8.86
N ASN A 130 8.37 -9.98 8.27
CA ASN A 130 7.08 -9.43 8.69
C ASN A 130 6.65 -10.16 9.95
N LEU A 131 6.32 -9.40 10.98
CA LEU A 131 5.75 -9.97 12.20
C LEU A 131 4.24 -9.90 12.13
N ALA A 132 3.58 -11.03 12.41
CA ALA A 132 2.16 -11.02 12.67
C ALA A 132 1.87 -10.34 14.02
N PRO A 133 0.67 -9.78 14.19
CA PRO A 133 0.19 -9.38 15.51
C PRO A 133 0.32 -10.54 16.52
N PRO A 134 0.54 -10.23 17.81
CA PRO A 134 0.55 -11.27 18.83
C PRO A 134 -0.83 -11.94 18.89
N ASP A 135 -0.84 -13.27 18.94
CA ASP A 135 -2.05 -14.09 19.08
C ASP A 135 -1.96 -14.92 20.37
N VAL A 136 -3.07 -15.02 21.09
CA VAL A 136 -3.10 -15.66 22.41
C VAL A 136 -2.92 -17.18 22.23
N GLY A 137 -1.94 -17.74 22.95
CA GLY A 137 -1.63 -19.17 22.88
C GLY A 137 -0.73 -19.57 21.70
N ARG A 138 -0.23 -18.62 20.91
CA ARG A 138 0.77 -18.82 19.87
C ARG A 138 2.18 -18.46 20.35
N ALA A 139 3.18 -18.87 19.56
CA ALA A 139 4.58 -18.66 19.86
C ALA A 139 4.92 -17.20 20.16
N ASN A 140 5.66 -16.98 21.25
CA ASN A 140 6.09 -15.64 21.64
C ASN A 140 7.04 -15.03 20.61
N LEU A 141 6.79 -13.78 20.28
CA LEU A 141 7.57 -13.04 19.28
C LEU A 141 9.07 -12.98 19.63
N ASP A 142 9.40 -12.78 20.91
CA ASP A 142 10.78 -12.75 21.41
C ASP A 142 11.55 -14.04 21.09
N VAL A 143 10.87 -15.19 21.21
CA VAL A 143 11.47 -16.51 20.94
C VAL A 143 11.79 -16.63 19.45
N LEU A 144 10.82 -16.31 18.59
CA LEU A 144 10.98 -16.39 17.13
C LEU A 144 12.08 -15.46 16.63
N LEU A 145 12.08 -14.21 17.08
CA LEU A 145 13.12 -13.24 16.74
C LEU A 145 14.49 -13.66 17.27
N GLY A 146 14.56 -14.24 18.47
CA GLY A 146 15.79 -14.78 19.02
C GLY A 146 16.38 -15.88 18.16
N VAL A 147 15.55 -16.79 17.63
CA VAL A 147 15.98 -17.85 16.69
C VAL A 147 16.48 -17.24 15.39
N LEU A 148 15.67 -16.39 14.76
CA LEU A 148 16.01 -15.71 13.50
C LEU A 148 17.32 -14.93 13.62
N TYR A 149 17.51 -14.22 14.74
CA TYR A 149 18.72 -13.48 15.01
C TYR A 149 19.96 -14.38 15.14
N ARG A 150 19.87 -15.43 15.95
CA ARG A 150 21.01 -16.35 16.14
C ARG A 150 21.42 -17.01 14.83
N THR A 151 20.45 -17.46 14.03
CA THR A 151 20.70 -18.13 12.75
C THR A 151 21.20 -17.16 11.68
N THR A 152 20.63 -15.96 11.57
CA THR A 152 21.17 -14.94 10.64
C THR A 152 22.59 -14.56 11.00
N ARG A 153 22.87 -14.32 12.29
CA ARG A 153 24.19 -13.92 12.76
C ARG A 153 25.25 -15.01 12.57
N SER A 154 24.93 -16.28 12.83
CA SER A 154 25.88 -17.39 12.62
C SER A 154 26.32 -17.54 11.16
N HIS A 155 25.43 -17.20 10.21
CA HIS A 155 25.71 -17.18 8.78
C HIS A 155 26.21 -15.82 8.26
N ARG A 156 26.52 -14.87 9.14
CA ARG A 156 26.97 -13.50 8.81
C ARG A 156 25.99 -12.75 7.92
N LYS A 157 24.69 -13.01 8.10
CA LYS A 157 23.58 -12.33 7.43
C LYS A 157 22.99 -11.26 8.33
N ARG A 158 22.29 -10.31 7.72
CA ARG A 158 21.58 -9.24 8.43
C ARG A 158 20.12 -9.61 8.64
N LEU A 159 19.57 -9.20 9.77
CA LEU A 159 18.15 -9.29 10.08
C LEU A 159 17.54 -7.88 10.07
N VAL A 160 16.45 -7.74 9.32
CA VAL A 160 15.57 -6.58 9.37
C VAL A 160 14.20 -7.06 9.85
N VAL A 161 13.62 -6.37 10.82
CA VAL A 161 12.26 -6.66 11.30
C VAL A 161 11.34 -5.55 10.81
N ARG A 162 10.31 -5.91 10.05
CA ARG A 162 9.36 -4.94 9.49
C ARG A 162 8.17 -4.74 10.41
N GLU A 163 7.88 -3.47 10.70
CA GLU A 163 6.71 -3.05 11.46
C GLU A 163 5.47 -3.05 10.56
N ASN A 164 4.50 -3.90 10.89
CA ASN A 164 3.23 -3.98 10.17
C ASN A 164 2.04 -3.93 11.15
N MET A 165 2.15 -3.12 12.20
CA MET A 165 1.18 -3.08 13.28
C MET A 165 0.13 -1.99 13.03
N GLU A 166 -1.13 -2.30 13.30
CA GLU A 166 -2.28 -1.46 12.93
C GLU A 166 -2.85 -0.66 14.09
N ASN A 167 -2.42 -0.94 15.33
CA ASN A 167 -2.88 -0.22 16.51
C ASN A 167 -1.76 0.10 17.52
N ILE A 168 -2.08 0.97 18.48
CA ILE A 168 -1.14 1.48 19.49
C ILE A 168 -0.54 0.35 20.33
N TRP A 169 -1.36 -0.61 20.75
CA TRP A 169 -0.90 -1.70 21.61
C TRP A 169 0.08 -2.62 20.87
N GLN A 170 -0.22 -2.97 19.62
CA GLN A 170 0.65 -3.78 18.77
C GLN A 170 1.98 -3.06 18.52
N ARG A 171 1.96 -1.75 18.27
CA ARG A 171 3.18 -0.94 18.11
C ARG A 171 4.00 -0.86 19.41
N TRP A 172 3.35 -0.63 20.54
CA TRP A 172 4.02 -0.63 21.84
C TRP A 172 4.70 -1.97 22.11
N HIS A 173 4.00 -3.08 21.84
CA HIS A 173 4.56 -4.43 21.97
C HIS A 173 5.76 -4.63 21.05
N PHE A 174 5.65 -4.26 19.76
CA PHE A 174 6.77 -4.30 18.81
C PHE A 174 7.98 -3.50 19.32
N ASN A 175 7.76 -2.27 19.80
CA ASN A 175 8.83 -1.41 20.28
C ASN A 175 9.58 -2.01 21.48
N ASN A 176 8.86 -2.64 22.41
CA ASN A 176 9.47 -3.32 23.57
C ASN A 176 10.30 -4.53 23.15
N VAL A 177 9.76 -5.36 22.27
CA VAL A 177 10.46 -6.55 21.76
C VAL A 177 11.73 -6.15 21.01
N ILE A 178 11.64 -5.19 20.09
CA ILE A 178 12.82 -4.69 19.38
C ILE A 178 13.84 -4.08 20.34
N SER A 179 13.41 -3.40 21.40
CA SER A 179 14.31 -2.78 22.38
C SER A 179 15.15 -3.81 23.14
N SER A 180 14.67 -5.06 23.30
CA SER A 180 15.42 -6.15 23.91
C SER A 180 16.41 -6.83 22.94
N MET A 181 16.21 -6.67 21.63
CA MET A 181 17.04 -7.29 20.60
C MET A 181 18.43 -6.64 20.51
N PRO A 182 19.45 -7.33 20.00
CA PRO A 182 20.78 -6.74 19.82
C PRO A 182 20.80 -5.55 18.84
N PRO A 183 21.72 -4.56 19.01
CA PRO A 183 21.72 -3.32 18.23
C PRO A 183 21.91 -3.49 16.71
N ASP A 184 22.45 -4.62 16.26
CA ASP A 184 22.68 -4.91 14.85
C ASP A 184 21.44 -5.43 14.10
N VAL A 185 20.33 -5.64 14.81
CA VAL A 185 19.00 -5.88 14.24
C VAL A 185 18.42 -4.56 13.73
N ARG A 186 18.08 -4.51 12.44
CA ARG A 186 17.45 -3.36 11.80
C ARG A 186 15.94 -3.38 11.98
N VAL A 187 15.33 -2.21 11.96
CA VAL A 187 13.88 -2.06 11.85
C VAL A 187 13.51 -1.43 10.51
N SER A 188 12.49 -1.96 9.84
CA SER A 188 11.85 -1.32 8.68
C SER A 188 10.54 -0.73 9.12
N LEU A 189 10.42 0.58 9.03
CA LEU A 189 9.28 1.38 9.49
C LEU A 189 8.61 2.05 8.30
N LYS A 190 7.29 2.07 8.25
CA LYS A 190 6.55 2.84 7.24
C LYS A 190 6.89 4.32 7.38
N ALA A 191 6.90 5.07 6.27
CA ALA A 191 7.11 6.52 6.29
C ALA A 191 5.97 7.27 7.01
N THR A 192 4.77 6.68 7.01
CA THR A 192 3.54 7.19 7.62
C THR A 192 3.21 6.51 8.95
N GLU A 193 2.51 7.21 9.84
CA GLU A 193 2.08 6.68 11.14
C GLU A 193 1.20 5.43 11.00
N SER A 194 0.37 5.35 9.98
CA SER A 194 -0.46 4.18 9.66
C SER A 194 -0.66 4.10 8.14
N GLY A 195 -0.89 2.90 7.60
CA GLY A 195 -1.10 2.73 6.16
C GLY A 195 -0.02 3.38 5.30
N TYR A 196 -0.42 3.94 4.15
CA TYR A 196 0.37 4.68 3.17
C TYR A 196 -0.44 5.83 2.52
N ARG A 197 -1.48 6.32 3.19
CA ARG A 197 -2.34 7.38 2.63
C ARG A 197 -1.59 8.71 2.54
N PRO A 198 -1.81 9.48 1.45
CA PRO A 198 -1.32 10.84 1.34
C PRO A 198 -1.83 11.72 2.48
N GLY A 199 -0.97 12.59 3.01
CA GLY A 199 -1.28 13.55 4.07
C GLY A 199 -1.23 13.03 5.51
N LEU A 200 -0.98 11.73 5.74
CA LEU A 200 -0.84 11.20 7.11
C LEU A 200 0.43 11.69 7.81
N PRO A 201 0.47 11.72 9.16
CA PRO A 201 1.68 12.09 9.90
C PRO A 201 2.86 11.15 9.62
N ASN A 202 4.06 11.60 9.91
CA ASN A 202 5.25 10.75 9.91
C ASN A 202 5.15 9.65 10.97
N ASN A 203 5.77 8.50 10.73
CA ASN A 203 5.82 7.44 11.72
C ASN A 203 6.69 7.84 12.94
N PRO A 204 6.09 8.02 14.14
CA PRO A 204 6.83 8.48 15.31
C PRO A 204 7.92 7.50 15.76
N SER A 205 7.78 6.20 15.45
CA SER A 205 8.79 5.17 15.77
C SER A 205 10.16 5.45 15.14
N ILE A 206 10.23 6.26 14.08
CA ILE A 206 11.50 6.67 13.47
C ILE A 206 12.32 7.53 14.47
N ALA A 207 11.66 8.34 15.31
CA ALA A 207 12.29 9.13 16.37
C ALA A 207 12.37 8.38 17.71
N GLU A 208 11.38 7.54 18.02
CA GLU A 208 11.21 6.90 19.34
C GLU A 208 12.08 5.64 19.56
N MET A 209 12.89 5.24 18.58
CA MET A 209 13.78 4.07 18.66
C MET A 209 15.27 4.46 18.57
N PRO A 210 15.83 5.17 19.58
CA PRO A 210 17.25 5.53 19.56
C PRO A 210 18.15 4.29 19.66
N GLY A 211 19.32 4.33 19.03
CA GLY A 211 20.28 3.23 19.00
C GLY A 211 19.92 2.09 18.06
N ARG A 212 18.91 2.27 17.19
CA ARG A 212 18.43 1.25 16.25
C ARG A 212 18.69 1.68 14.82
N ILE A 213 19.27 0.78 14.02
CA ILE A 213 19.44 0.97 12.58
C ILE A 213 18.06 0.91 11.91
N LYS A 214 17.68 1.98 11.20
CA LYS A 214 16.34 2.17 10.65
C LYS A 214 16.35 2.14 9.13
N TRP A 215 15.33 1.50 8.58
CA TRP A 215 14.92 1.60 7.20
C TRP A 215 13.56 2.31 7.16
N VAL A 216 13.38 3.22 6.21
CA VAL A 216 12.10 3.90 6.00
C VAL A 216 11.47 3.41 4.71
N GLU A 217 10.24 2.92 4.82
CA GLU A 217 9.52 2.23 3.76
C GLU A 217 8.42 3.13 3.17
N TYR A 218 8.41 3.25 1.85
CA TYR A 218 7.41 3.95 1.08
C TYR A 218 6.58 2.97 0.23
N ASP A 219 5.28 3.20 0.11
CA ASP A 219 4.48 2.56 -0.93
C ASP A 219 4.43 3.47 -2.14
N MET A 220 5.12 3.09 -3.22
CA MET A 220 5.10 3.86 -4.47
C MET A 220 4.08 3.30 -5.46
N TRP A 221 3.61 2.07 -5.27
CA TRP A 221 2.56 1.46 -6.09
C TRP A 221 1.18 2.07 -5.79
N GLY A 222 0.95 2.42 -4.53
CA GLY A 222 -0.21 3.19 -4.12
C GLY A 222 -1.42 2.35 -3.79
N VAL A 223 -1.24 1.38 -2.90
CA VAL A 223 -2.31 0.55 -2.33
C VAL A 223 -3.44 1.41 -1.80
N GLU A 224 -3.14 2.56 -1.19
CA GLU A 224 -4.12 3.46 -0.58
C GLU A 224 -4.32 4.79 -1.34
N PHE A 225 -3.80 4.90 -2.57
CA PHE A 225 -3.98 6.09 -3.42
C PHE A 225 -4.14 5.76 -4.91
N GLY A 226 -4.77 4.61 -5.22
CA GLY A 226 -5.31 4.34 -6.55
C GLY A 226 -4.50 3.41 -7.44
N TRP A 227 -3.61 2.58 -6.88
CA TRP A 227 -3.03 1.40 -7.51
C TRP A 227 -2.30 1.67 -8.84
N THR A 228 -1.65 2.82 -8.97
CA THR A 228 -1.06 3.34 -10.23
C THR A 228 -2.07 3.61 -11.38
N LEU A 229 -3.36 3.33 -11.15
CA LEU A 229 -4.45 3.55 -12.11
C LEU A 229 -5.01 4.97 -12.04
N LEU A 230 -4.89 5.61 -10.88
CA LEU A 230 -5.28 6.98 -10.62
C LEU A 230 -4.03 7.84 -10.37
N PRO A 231 -4.07 9.14 -10.73
CA PRO A 231 -2.96 10.03 -10.49
C PRO A 231 -2.86 10.36 -9.00
N CYS A 232 -1.66 10.31 -8.45
CA CYS A 232 -1.35 10.83 -7.13
C CYS A 232 0.10 11.31 -7.09
N TYR A 233 0.29 12.62 -7.01
CA TYR A 233 1.58 13.27 -7.00
C TYR A 233 2.07 13.49 -5.57
N LEU A 234 3.26 12.99 -5.23
CA LEU A 234 3.77 12.94 -3.86
C LEU A 234 5.16 13.55 -3.70
N LEU A 235 5.70 14.31 -4.67
CA LEU A 235 7.09 14.78 -4.57
C LEU A 235 7.36 15.64 -3.35
N GLU A 236 6.51 16.64 -3.08
CA GLU A 236 6.63 17.49 -1.88
C GLU A 236 6.56 16.65 -0.60
N GLU A 237 5.60 15.72 -0.53
CA GLU A 237 5.43 14.85 0.63
C GLU A 237 6.65 13.94 0.83
N ILE A 238 7.14 13.29 -0.22
CA ILE A 238 8.34 12.42 -0.17
C ILE A 238 9.54 13.22 0.33
N GLN A 239 9.78 14.41 -0.22
CA GLN A 239 10.89 15.26 0.21
C GLN A 239 10.75 15.65 1.69
N GLY A 240 9.57 16.15 2.10
CA GLY A 240 9.31 16.54 3.48
C GLY A 240 9.51 15.39 4.48
N ARG A 241 9.04 14.19 4.13
CA ARG A 241 9.20 12.98 4.95
C ARG A 241 10.65 12.54 5.06
N LEU A 242 11.39 12.55 3.95
CA LEU A 242 12.83 12.23 3.96
C LEU A 242 13.62 13.27 4.76
N CYS A 243 13.30 14.55 4.63
CA CYS A 243 13.91 15.63 5.42
C CYS A 243 13.72 15.40 6.90
N TRP A 244 12.48 15.11 7.31
CA TRP A 244 12.16 14.82 8.69
C TRP A 244 12.87 13.55 9.19
N ALA A 245 12.81 12.45 8.43
CA ALA A 245 13.43 11.18 8.79
C ALA A 245 14.95 11.29 8.92
N ASN A 246 15.61 12.06 8.04
CA ASN A 246 17.03 12.35 8.14
C ASN A 246 17.35 13.19 9.38
N ALA A 247 16.51 14.19 9.70
CA ALA A 247 16.70 15.04 10.87
C ALA A 247 16.55 14.28 12.20
N VAL A 248 15.58 13.37 12.32
CA VAL A 248 15.33 12.62 13.57
C VAL A 248 16.11 11.30 13.65
N GLY A 249 16.38 10.65 12.52
CA GLY A 249 17.08 9.37 12.44
C GLY A 249 18.60 9.52 12.33
N GLY A 250 19.08 10.61 11.73
CA GLY A 250 20.50 10.89 11.55
C GLY A 250 21.29 9.70 11.00
N ASN A 251 22.43 9.39 11.63
CA ASN A 251 23.31 8.28 11.24
C ASN A 251 22.68 6.88 11.41
N GLU A 252 21.53 6.78 12.07
CA GLU A 252 20.84 5.51 12.27
C GLU A 252 19.96 5.15 11.07
N LEU A 253 19.65 6.10 10.19
CA LEU A 253 18.94 5.85 8.94
C LEU A 253 19.88 5.19 7.92
N GLU A 254 19.75 3.88 7.70
CA GLU A 254 20.64 3.13 6.80
C GLU A 254 20.09 2.99 5.38
N ALA A 255 18.77 2.90 5.23
CA ALA A 255 18.17 2.67 3.92
C ALA A 255 16.76 3.27 3.79
N ILE A 256 16.41 3.56 2.54
CA ILE A 256 15.06 3.87 2.12
C ILE A 256 14.61 2.71 1.23
N SER A 257 13.48 2.09 1.55
CA SER A 257 12.90 1.02 0.76
C SER A 257 11.59 1.49 0.13
N CYS A 258 11.22 0.91 -1.01
CA CYS A 258 9.94 1.19 -1.63
C CYS A 258 9.28 -0.05 -2.22
N LYS A 259 7.94 -0.06 -2.16
CA LYS A 259 7.11 -1.07 -2.78
C LYS A 259 6.75 -0.67 -4.21
N LEU A 260 7.04 -1.55 -5.17
CA LEU A 260 6.80 -1.35 -6.60
C LEU A 260 5.56 -2.08 -7.14
N SER A 261 5.06 -3.07 -6.41
CA SER A 261 3.91 -3.89 -6.79
C SER A 261 3.21 -4.45 -5.56
N TRP A 262 1.96 -4.87 -5.72
CA TRP A 262 1.20 -5.57 -4.67
C TRP A 262 0.97 -7.03 -5.09
N GLU A 263 1.32 -7.97 -4.22
CA GLU A 263 1.36 -9.41 -4.56
C GLU A 263 0.02 -9.98 -5.04
N TRP A 264 -1.09 -9.38 -4.59
CA TRP A 264 -2.45 -9.79 -4.96
C TRP A 264 -2.92 -9.25 -6.32
N VAL A 265 -2.23 -8.26 -6.89
CA VAL A 265 -2.63 -7.61 -8.14
C VAL A 265 -1.60 -7.90 -9.24
N SER A 266 -1.97 -8.83 -10.12
CA SER A 266 -1.14 -9.24 -11.26
C SER A 266 -1.06 -8.16 -12.35
N ASN A 267 -0.01 -8.21 -13.17
CA ASN A 267 0.22 -7.34 -14.34
C ASN A 267 0.07 -5.81 -14.08
N SER A 268 0.29 -5.35 -12.85
CA SER A 268 0.42 -3.93 -12.50
C SER A 268 1.86 -3.44 -12.62
N SER A 269 2.10 -2.25 -13.15
CA SER A 269 3.46 -1.69 -13.34
C SER A 269 3.50 -0.25 -12.90
N LEU A 270 4.25 0.03 -11.82
CA LEU A 270 4.57 1.39 -11.39
C LEU A 270 5.44 2.12 -12.42
N VAL A 271 6.41 1.43 -13.01
CA VAL A 271 7.41 2.00 -13.93
C VAL A 271 6.75 2.67 -15.13
N ASN A 272 5.71 2.05 -15.67
CA ASN A 272 5.00 2.53 -16.85
C ASN A 272 3.71 3.30 -16.49
N SER A 273 3.59 3.76 -15.25
CA SER A 273 2.42 4.49 -14.75
C SER A 273 2.68 5.98 -14.63
N ILE A 274 1.59 6.72 -14.46
CA ILE A 274 1.62 8.17 -14.20
C ILE A 274 2.34 8.51 -12.88
N ASN A 275 2.31 7.60 -11.91
CA ASN A 275 2.91 7.78 -10.58
C ASN A 275 4.41 7.43 -10.57
N SER A 276 5.00 7.04 -11.70
CA SER A 276 6.45 6.81 -11.82
C SER A 276 7.29 8.03 -11.43
N VAL A 277 6.72 9.23 -11.51
CA VAL A 277 7.31 10.48 -11.01
C VAL A 277 7.67 10.39 -9.53
N ASN A 278 6.84 9.74 -8.71
CA ASN A 278 7.09 9.58 -7.28
C ASN A 278 8.31 8.69 -7.02
N LEU A 279 8.47 7.63 -7.81
CA LEU A 279 9.63 6.75 -7.70
C LEU A 279 10.92 7.47 -8.10
N GLN A 280 10.88 8.27 -9.18
CA GLN A 280 12.01 9.11 -9.57
C GLN A 280 12.35 10.13 -8.49
N GLY A 281 11.35 10.78 -7.91
CA GLY A 281 11.56 11.68 -6.79
C GLY A 281 12.20 11.01 -5.58
N LEU A 282 11.69 9.86 -5.16
CA LEU A 282 12.27 9.10 -4.06
C LEU A 282 13.75 8.76 -4.30
N ALA A 283 14.08 8.33 -5.52
CA ALA A 283 15.46 8.03 -5.91
C ALA A 283 16.37 9.27 -5.88
N MET A 284 15.88 10.41 -6.38
CA MET A 284 16.64 11.65 -6.42
C MET A 284 16.84 12.25 -5.03
N TYR A 285 15.77 12.38 -4.24
CA TYR A 285 15.84 12.92 -2.88
C TYR A 285 16.62 12.02 -1.91
N GLY A 286 16.63 10.70 -2.16
CA GLY A 286 17.47 9.77 -1.40
C GLY A 286 18.97 10.01 -1.59
N ASN A 287 19.38 10.65 -2.70
CA ASN A 287 20.76 11.02 -2.98
C ASN A 287 21.06 12.50 -2.66
N GLU A 288 20.14 13.39 -3.00
CA GLU A 288 20.28 14.83 -2.80
C GLU A 288 18.95 15.42 -2.30
N LEU A 289 18.86 15.52 -0.97
CA LEU A 289 17.63 15.84 -0.26
C LEU A 289 17.12 17.28 -0.53
N GLU A 290 18.03 18.21 -0.80
CA GLU A 290 17.73 19.63 -1.02
C GLU A 290 17.39 19.98 -2.48
N LEU A 291 17.27 18.97 -3.35
CA LEU A 291 16.88 19.19 -4.74
C LEU A 291 15.51 19.89 -4.83
N PRO A 292 15.35 20.94 -5.65
CA PRO A 292 14.05 21.55 -5.86
C PRO A 292 13.08 20.58 -6.54
N GLU A 293 11.84 20.50 -6.04
CA GLU A 293 10.78 19.65 -6.59
C GLU A 293 10.56 19.86 -8.10
N ARG A 294 10.60 21.12 -8.54
CA ARG A 294 10.45 21.49 -9.94
C ARG A 294 11.52 20.84 -10.83
N ASP A 295 12.74 20.72 -10.33
CA ASP A 295 13.86 20.18 -11.10
C ASP A 295 13.74 18.65 -11.20
N VAL A 296 13.31 17.98 -10.12
CA VAL A 296 12.96 16.55 -10.13
C VAL A 296 11.83 16.27 -11.14
N PHE A 297 10.76 17.08 -11.11
CA PHE A 297 9.65 16.94 -12.05
C PHE A 297 10.11 17.20 -13.50
N HIS A 298 10.95 18.21 -13.73
CA HIS A 298 11.49 18.54 -15.05
C HIS A 298 12.33 17.40 -15.63
N ILE A 299 13.19 16.79 -14.82
CA ILE A 299 14.04 15.66 -15.21
C ILE A 299 13.16 14.46 -15.58
N TRP A 300 12.23 14.06 -14.70
CA TRP A 300 11.30 12.97 -14.98
C TRP A 300 10.50 13.23 -16.27
N LEU A 301 9.97 14.44 -16.43
CA LEU A 301 9.15 14.78 -17.59
C LEU A 301 9.98 14.78 -18.88
N SER A 302 11.25 15.23 -18.83
CA SER A 302 12.17 15.18 -19.98
C SER A 302 12.49 13.75 -20.41
N GLU A 303 12.64 12.83 -19.46
CA GLU A 303 12.82 11.40 -19.75
C GLU A 303 11.57 10.80 -20.40
N VAL A 304 10.38 11.05 -19.83
CA VAL A 304 9.11 10.50 -20.33
C VAL A 304 8.75 11.06 -21.70
N LEU A 305 9.01 12.36 -21.94
CA LEU A 305 8.80 12.98 -23.25
C LEU A 305 9.90 12.67 -24.25
N GLN A 306 11.01 12.07 -23.81
CA GLN A 306 12.19 11.74 -24.61
C GLN A 306 12.76 12.95 -25.36
N ARG A 307 12.64 14.14 -24.77
CA ARG A 307 13.15 15.40 -25.29
C ARG A 307 13.33 16.43 -24.17
N PRO A 308 14.17 17.45 -24.37
CA PRO A 308 14.17 18.61 -23.49
C PRO A 308 12.79 19.28 -23.40
N VAL A 309 12.39 19.64 -22.18
CA VAL A 309 11.08 20.25 -21.89
C VAL A 309 11.26 21.72 -21.57
N LYS A 310 10.38 22.56 -22.13
CA LYS A 310 10.37 24.00 -21.84
C LYS A 310 9.79 24.26 -20.46
N ASP A 311 10.25 25.31 -19.79
CA ASP A 311 9.77 25.67 -18.45
C ASP A 311 8.26 25.86 -18.36
N ASP A 312 7.63 26.41 -19.40
CA ASP A 312 6.17 26.56 -19.46
C ASP A 312 5.43 25.22 -19.56
N GLU A 313 5.94 24.29 -20.39
CA GLU A 313 5.38 22.94 -20.52
C GLU A 313 5.49 22.18 -19.18
N SER A 314 6.66 22.26 -18.55
CA SER A 314 6.92 21.65 -17.24
C SER A 314 5.99 22.22 -16.17
N ARG A 315 5.85 23.55 -16.08
CA ARG A 315 4.95 24.19 -15.11
C ARG A 315 3.49 23.80 -15.30
N ARG A 316 2.99 23.79 -16.54
CA ARG A 316 1.59 23.44 -16.84
C ARG A 316 1.29 21.99 -16.48
N LEU A 317 2.19 21.06 -16.81
CA LEU A 317 2.04 19.65 -16.43
C LEU A 317 2.24 19.42 -14.93
N GLN A 318 3.17 20.10 -14.28
CA GLN A 318 3.34 20.01 -12.82
C GLN A 318 2.06 20.47 -12.12
N THR A 319 1.47 21.59 -12.56
CA THR A 319 0.21 22.10 -12.01
C THR A 319 -0.92 21.08 -12.10
N LEU A 320 -1.04 20.36 -13.22
CA LEU A 320 -2.01 19.26 -13.36
C LEU A 320 -1.74 18.14 -12.34
N PHE A 321 -0.48 17.72 -12.20
CA PHE A 321 -0.11 16.62 -11.30
C PHE A 321 -0.31 16.99 -9.83
N SER A 322 0.11 18.18 -9.41
CA SER A 322 -0.03 18.65 -8.03
C SER A 322 -1.50 18.68 -7.56
N GLN A 323 -2.45 18.95 -8.47
CA GLN A 323 -3.89 18.89 -8.14
C GLN A 323 -4.37 17.49 -7.73
N SER A 324 -3.70 16.44 -8.17
CA SER A 324 -4.10 15.06 -7.87
C SER A 324 -4.00 14.71 -6.38
N PHE A 325 -3.10 15.36 -5.64
CA PHE A 325 -2.96 15.19 -4.20
C PHE A 325 -4.21 15.66 -3.44
N GLU A 326 -4.64 16.89 -3.70
CA GLU A 326 -5.85 17.44 -3.08
C GLU A 326 -7.11 16.72 -3.56
N TRP A 327 -7.16 16.33 -4.84
CA TRP A 327 -8.27 15.58 -5.39
C TRP A 327 -8.47 14.23 -4.68
N ILE A 328 -7.43 13.41 -4.50
CA ILE A 328 -7.58 12.08 -3.90
C ILE A 328 -8.00 12.16 -2.42
N ARG A 329 -7.47 13.15 -1.69
CA ARG A 329 -7.86 13.43 -0.30
C ARG A 329 -9.32 13.86 -0.20
N LYS A 330 -9.77 14.81 -1.03
CA LYS A 330 -11.18 15.24 -1.01
C LYS A 330 -12.14 14.17 -1.53
N THR A 331 -11.68 13.25 -2.37
CA THR A 331 -12.53 12.18 -2.89
C THR A 331 -12.81 11.13 -1.82
N THR A 332 -11.78 10.69 -1.09
CA THR A 332 -11.85 9.47 -0.25
C THR A 332 -12.17 9.71 1.23
N TYR A 333 -12.26 10.97 1.65
CA TYR A 333 -12.58 11.36 3.03
C TYR A 333 -14.00 11.93 3.16
N MET A 334 -14.49 12.13 4.39
CA MET A 334 -15.66 12.92 4.76
C MET A 334 -15.25 13.84 5.90
N LEU A 335 -15.05 15.13 5.60
CA LEU A 335 -14.61 16.13 6.59
C LEU A 335 -13.39 15.66 7.40
N GLY A 336 -12.38 15.13 6.70
CA GLY A 336 -11.18 14.62 7.34
C GLY A 336 -11.29 13.19 7.90
N HIS A 337 -12.43 12.49 7.77
CA HIS A 337 -12.54 11.07 8.13
C HIS A 337 -12.51 10.15 6.91
N LEU A 338 -11.63 9.15 6.90
CA LEU A 338 -11.43 8.26 5.76
C LEU A 338 -12.62 7.30 5.57
N VAL A 339 -13.03 7.07 4.31
CA VAL A 339 -14.12 6.14 3.94
C VAL A 339 -13.64 5.03 3.01
N GLN A 340 -12.33 4.86 2.83
CA GLN A 340 -11.77 3.85 1.94
C GLN A 340 -10.94 2.78 2.68
N THR A 341 -10.86 1.61 2.07
CA THR A 341 -9.87 0.58 2.39
C THR A 341 -9.14 0.20 1.10
N HIS A 342 -7.81 0.31 1.09
CA HIS A 342 -6.98 -0.05 -0.07
C HIS A 342 -7.46 0.55 -1.41
N SER A 343 -7.81 1.83 -1.41
CA SER A 343 -8.36 2.61 -2.52
C SER A 343 -9.76 2.22 -2.99
N GLN A 344 -10.42 1.28 -2.31
CA GLN A 344 -11.79 0.87 -2.62
C GLN A 344 -12.79 1.46 -1.61
N ILE A 345 -14.05 1.54 -2.02
CA ILE A 345 -15.17 1.87 -1.12
C ILE A 345 -15.37 0.78 -0.06
N PRO A 346 -16.15 1.01 1.01
CA PRO A 346 -16.48 -0.02 1.98
C PRO A 346 -17.32 -1.16 1.36
N GLU A 347 -17.18 -2.38 1.87
CA GLU A 347 -17.99 -3.57 1.54
C GLU A 347 -19.39 -3.50 2.15
N SER A 348 -19.54 -2.83 3.27
CA SER A 348 -20.79 -2.70 4.02
C SER A 348 -20.85 -1.36 4.75
N TYR A 349 -22.05 -1.00 5.18
CA TYR A 349 -22.26 0.16 6.03
C TYR A 349 -21.56 0.00 7.38
N GLU A 350 -21.56 -1.21 7.94
CA GLU A 350 -20.80 -1.51 9.16
C GLU A 350 -19.30 -1.21 8.96
N GLN A 351 -18.70 -1.68 7.86
CA GLN A 351 -17.31 -1.36 7.56
C GLN A 351 -17.11 0.14 7.35
N ALA A 352 -18.05 0.84 6.72
CA ALA A 352 -17.98 2.29 6.55
C ALA A 352 -17.93 3.02 7.91
N LEU A 353 -18.77 2.61 8.87
CA LEU A 353 -18.75 3.14 10.24
C LEU A 353 -17.45 2.79 10.96
N GLN A 354 -16.96 1.56 10.82
CA GLN A 354 -15.67 1.17 11.38
C GLN A 354 -14.57 2.11 10.86
N LEU A 355 -14.50 2.33 9.54
CA LEU A 355 -13.49 3.20 8.95
C LEU A 355 -13.56 4.64 9.46
N LEU A 356 -14.77 5.21 9.52
CA LEU A 356 -15.02 6.57 9.99
C LEU A 356 -14.61 6.80 11.45
N PHE A 357 -14.79 5.77 12.28
CA PHE A 357 -14.62 5.86 13.73
C PHE A 357 -13.42 5.04 14.25
N TYR A 358 -12.53 4.53 13.38
CA TYR A 358 -11.31 3.81 13.74
C TYR A 358 -10.19 4.73 14.31
N GLY A 359 -10.57 5.63 15.22
CA GLY A 359 -9.66 6.55 15.91
C GLY A 359 -8.84 7.44 14.98
N ARG A 360 -7.70 7.94 15.49
CA ARG A 360 -6.84 8.93 14.80
C ARG A 360 -6.19 8.43 13.51
N TYR A 361 -6.12 7.13 13.28
CA TYR A 361 -5.38 6.53 12.16
C TYR A 361 -6.11 6.61 10.82
N ASN A 362 -7.40 6.90 10.86
CA ASN A 362 -8.25 7.14 9.69
C ASN A 362 -8.70 8.60 9.62
N MET A 363 -8.00 9.50 10.33
CA MET A 363 -8.31 10.93 10.30
C MET A 363 -7.16 11.71 9.67
N ASP A 364 -7.55 12.73 8.92
CA ASP A 364 -6.68 13.82 8.56
C ASP A 364 -6.15 14.49 9.84
N PRO A 365 -4.84 14.79 9.93
CA PRO A 365 -4.24 15.40 11.11
C PRO A 365 -4.96 16.66 11.62
N LEU A 366 -5.56 17.45 10.72
CA LEU A 366 -6.29 18.66 11.08
C LEU A 366 -7.62 18.39 11.79
N TYR A 367 -8.14 17.17 11.68
CA TYR A 367 -9.43 16.75 12.22
C TYR A 367 -9.29 15.76 13.38
N VAL A 368 -8.06 15.47 13.82
CA VAL A 368 -7.83 14.53 14.92
C VAL A 368 -8.52 14.99 16.20
N GLY A 369 -9.36 14.11 16.75
CA GLY A 369 -10.14 14.38 17.97
C GLY A 369 -11.52 14.98 17.71
N GLN A 370 -11.85 15.28 16.44
CA GLN A 370 -13.21 15.62 16.04
C GLN A 370 -13.98 14.33 15.74
N SER A 371 -15.30 14.36 15.97
CA SER A 371 -16.18 13.25 15.68
C SER A 371 -17.31 13.74 14.79
N LEU A 372 -17.57 13.02 13.71
CA LEU A 372 -18.72 13.28 12.84
C LEU A 372 -20.02 13.11 13.62
N PHE A 373 -20.92 14.06 13.45
CA PHE A 373 -22.22 14.12 14.10
C PHE A 373 -22.09 14.01 15.62
N SER A 374 -21.16 14.78 16.20
CA SER A 374 -20.89 14.76 17.65
C SER A 374 -21.97 15.42 18.49
N SER A 375 -22.74 16.35 17.90
CA SER A 375 -23.86 17.03 18.55
C SER A 375 -25.08 16.11 18.69
N ASP A 376 -25.90 16.35 19.71
CA ASP A 376 -27.23 15.72 19.82
C ASP A 376 -28.33 16.56 19.13
N ASP A 377 -27.97 17.77 18.66
CA ASP A 377 -28.87 18.65 17.93
C ASP A 377 -28.97 18.26 16.44
N PRO A 378 -30.16 17.90 15.93
CA PRO A 378 -30.34 17.55 14.52
C PRO A 378 -29.96 18.66 13.54
N GLN A 379 -30.09 19.93 13.93
CA GLN A 379 -29.75 21.06 13.06
C GLN A 379 -28.23 21.10 12.80
N SER A 380 -27.43 20.89 13.84
CA SER A 380 -25.98 20.72 13.74
C SER A 380 -25.61 19.55 12.79
N GLY A 381 -26.32 18.42 12.90
CA GLY A 381 -26.12 17.30 11.97
C GLY A 381 -26.49 17.61 10.52
N LEU A 382 -27.50 18.46 10.26
CA LEU A 382 -27.85 18.90 8.91
C LEU A 382 -26.77 19.82 8.33
N GLU A 383 -26.16 20.67 9.15
CA GLU A 383 -25.01 21.49 8.76
C GLU A 383 -23.82 20.61 8.36
N GLU A 384 -23.52 19.56 9.13
CA GLU A 384 -22.47 18.59 8.78
C GLU A 384 -22.76 17.86 7.47
N LEU A 385 -24.00 17.40 7.23
CA LEU A 385 -24.40 16.82 5.94
C LEU A 385 -24.18 17.79 4.77
N HIS A 386 -24.47 19.09 4.99
CA HIS A 386 -24.24 20.11 3.99
C HIS A 386 -22.75 20.30 3.69
N LEU A 387 -21.91 20.33 4.73
CA LEU A 387 -20.46 20.43 4.57
C LEU A 387 -19.88 19.22 3.82
N ILE A 388 -20.33 17.99 4.14
CA ILE A 388 -19.95 16.78 3.40
C ILE A 388 -20.32 16.91 1.93
N LYS A 389 -21.55 17.39 1.63
CA LYS A 389 -22.00 17.61 0.26
C LYS A 389 -21.11 18.61 -0.48
N LEU A 390 -20.79 19.75 0.13
CA LEU A 390 -19.90 20.77 -0.45
C LEU A 390 -18.49 20.22 -0.72
N GLU A 391 -17.94 19.42 0.20
CA GLU A 391 -16.66 18.75 0.00
C GLU A 391 -16.70 17.83 -1.24
N LYS A 392 -17.80 17.08 -1.44
CA LYS A 392 -17.94 16.19 -2.60
C LYS A 392 -18.13 16.97 -3.90
N GLU A 393 -18.87 18.09 -3.88
CA GLU A 393 -18.99 18.98 -5.03
C GLU A 393 -17.63 19.58 -5.44
N HIS A 394 -16.79 19.93 -4.46
CA HIS A 394 -15.43 20.36 -4.72
C HIS A 394 -14.57 19.23 -5.34
N ALA A 395 -14.64 18.01 -4.80
CA ALA A 395 -13.94 16.86 -5.38
C ALA A 395 -14.35 16.63 -6.86
N LYS A 396 -15.66 16.70 -7.17
CA LYS A 396 -16.18 16.60 -8.54
C LYS A 396 -15.66 17.70 -9.46
N PHE A 397 -15.61 18.94 -8.97
CA PHE A 397 -15.04 20.06 -9.72
C PHE A 397 -13.56 19.81 -10.07
N LEU A 398 -12.75 19.42 -9.08
CA LEU A 398 -11.33 19.09 -9.30
C LEU A 398 -11.17 17.96 -10.33
N ALA A 399 -11.99 16.92 -10.21
CA ALA A 399 -11.97 15.77 -11.11
C ALA A 399 -12.23 16.18 -12.58
N GLN A 400 -13.27 16.98 -12.80
CA GLN A 400 -13.64 17.45 -14.14
C GLN A 400 -12.62 18.46 -14.69
N LEU A 401 -12.11 19.36 -13.84
CA LEU A 401 -11.06 20.31 -14.20
C LEU A 401 -9.81 19.59 -14.69
N ALA A 402 -9.32 18.60 -13.92
CA ALA A 402 -8.13 17.84 -14.27
C ALA A 402 -8.30 17.07 -15.60
N ARG A 403 -9.47 16.44 -15.81
CA ARG A 403 -9.79 15.77 -17.08
C ARG A 403 -9.76 16.75 -18.26
N ASN A 404 -10.38 17.92 -18.12
CA ASN A 404 -10.41 18.94 -19.18
C ASN A 404 -9.00 19.48 -19.48
N GLN A 405 -8.20 19.74 -18.43
CA GLN A 405 -6.81 20.19 -18.57
C GLN A 405 -5.96 19.17 -19.33
N VAL A 406 -6.12 17.87 -19.08
CA VAL A 406 -5.40 16.84 -19.85
C VAL A 406 -5.74 16.88 -21.33
N HIS A 407 -7.00 17.05 -21.70
CA HIS A 407 -7.39 17.17 -23.10
C HIS A 407 -6.75 18.40 -23.78
N GLU A 408 -6.65 19.53 -23.09
CA GLU A 408 -5.97 20.72 -23.60
C GLU A 408 -4.45 20.52 -23.72
N LEU A 409 -3.82 19.95 -22.68
CA LEU A 409 -2.38 19.75 -22.63
C LEU A 409 -1.90 18.74 -23.68
N THR A 410 -2.65 17.67 -23.89
CA THR A 410 -2.32 16.64 -24.89
C THR A 410 -2.45 17.13 -26.34
N GLN A 411 -3.20 18.23 -26.57
CA GLN A 411 -3.29 18.91 -27.87
C GLN A 411 -2.22 20.00 -28.04
N SER A 412 -1.80 20.65 -26.95
CA SER A 412 -0.89 21.80 -27.00
C SER A 412 0.58 21.47 -26.75
N ILE A 413 0.90 20.32 -26.14
CA ILE A 413 2.26 19.88 -25.85
C ILE A 413 2.59 18.67 -26.70
N ALA A 414 3.69 18.75 -27.46
CA ALA A 414 4.19 17.61 -28.23
C ALA A 414 4.72 16.52 -27.29
N MET A 415 4.15 15.32 -27.35
CA MET A 415 4.50 14.19 -26.51
C MET A 415 4.37 12.85 -27.25
N PRO A 416 5.10 11.80 -26.83
CA PRO A 416 4.94 10.46 -27.39
C PRO A 416 3.51 9.93 -27.24
N ASP A 417 3.04 9.17 -28.24
CA ASP A 417 1.67 8.62 -28.25
C ASP A 417 1.37 7.78 -27.01
N GLN A 418 2.33 6.96 -26.57
CA GLN A 418 2.20 6.14 -25.38
C GLN A 418 1.93 6.96 -24.11
N PHE A 419 2.61 8.10 -23.94
CA PHE A 419 2.41 8.97 -22.78
C PHE A 419 1.10 9.76 -22.89
N ARG A 420 0.75 10.22 -24.08
CA ARG A 420 -0.55 10.86 -24.36
C ARG A 420 -1.71 9.94 -23.99
N ASP A 421 -1.65 8.69 -24.44
CA ASP A 421 -2.69 7.67 -24.19
C ASP A 421 -2.72 7.24 -22.72
N LEU A 422 -1.58 7.28 -22.02
CA LEU A 422 -1.53 7.07 -20.57
C LEU A 422 -2.26 8.20 -19.84
N LEU A 423 -1.93 9.46 -20.13
CA LEU A 423 -2.56 10.63 -19.52
C LEU A 423 -4.08 10.62 -19.72
N LEU A 424 -4.54 10.45 -20.95
CA LEU A 424 -5.96 10.43 -21.27
C LEU A 424 -6.68 9.31 -20.50
N ARG A 425 -6.16 8.08 -20.52
CA ARG A 425 -6.79 6.95 -19.82
C ARG A 425 -6.81 7.10 -18.31
N VAL A 426 -5.75 7.65 -17.70
CA VAL A 426 -5.67 7.84 -16.25
C VAL A 426 -6.69 8.90 -15.81
N TYR A 427 -6.72 10.04 -16.48
CA TYR A 427 -7.60 11.15 -16.09
C TYR A 427 -9.04 10.98 -16.56
N GLU A 428 -9.32 10.04 -17.47
CA GLU A 428 -10.69 9.59 -17.76
C GLU A 428 -11.32 8.83 -16.56
N ARG A 429 -10.51 8.14 -15.75
CA ARG A 429 -10.98 7.39 -14.57
C ARG A 429 -11.32 8.29 -13.38
N VAL A 430 -10.68 9.45 -13.32
CA VAL A 430 -10.76 10.40 -12.19
C VAL A 430 -12.20 10.82 -11.88
N PRO A 431 -13.04 11.24 -12.86
CA PRO A 431 -14.45 11.52 -12.60
C PRO A 431 -15.26 10.32 -12.11
N TRP A 432 -15.07 9.14 -12.71
CA TRP A 432 -15.79 7.93 -12.30
C TRP A 432 -15.49 7.55 -10.85
N TYR A 433 -14.21 7.56 -10.46
CA TYR A 433 -13.80 7.27 -9.09
C TYR A 433 -14.39 8.28 -8.11
N THR A 434 -14.43 9.56 -8.50
CA THR A 434 -15.02 10.63 -7.70
C THR A 434 -16.53 10.47 -7.52
N GLU A 435 -17.24 10.05 -8.57
CA GLU A 435 -18.68 9.84 -8.54
C GLU A 435 -19.04 8.72 -7.55
N ILE A 436 -18.33 7.58 -7.63
CA ILE A 436 -18.52 6.44 -6.71
C ILE A 436 -18.41 6.89 -5.27
N PHE A 437 -17.28 7.53 -4.91
CA PHE A 437 -17.05 7.97 -3.54
C PHE A 437 -18.03 9.08 -3.11
N THR A 438 -18.46 9.94 -4.03
CA THR A 438 -19.47 10.95 -3.71
C THR A 438 -20.77 10.30 -3.25
N ARG A 439 -21.28 9.33 -4.02
CA ARG A 439 -22.52 8.62 -3.68
C ARG A 439 -22.35 7.88 -2.35
N VAL A 440 -21.25 7.15 -2.19
CA VAL A 440 -20.98 6.40 -0.96
C VAL A 440 -20.93 7.31 0.26
N CYS A 441 -20.18 8.41 0.21
CA CYS A 441 -20.08 9.34 1.32
C CYS A 441 -21.45 9.95 1.68
N GLN A 442 -22.22 10.41 0.69
CA GLN A 442 -23.52 11.02 0.94
C GLN A 442 -24.54 9.99 1.47
N GLY A 443 -24.56 8.76 0.95
CA GLY A 443 -25.43 7.69 1.41
C GLY A 443 -25.10 7.22 2.83
N VAL A 444 -23.82 6.98 3.13
CA VAL A 444 -23.35 6.59 4.47
C VAL A 444 -23.66 7.68 5.49
N ALA A 445 -23.35 8.94 5.18
CA ALA A 445 -23.63 10.06 6.07
C ALA A 445 -25.14 10.23 6.31
N ALA A 446 -25.98 10.11 5.29
CA ALA A 446 -27.43 10.20 5.43
C ALA A 446 -28.00 9.06 6.28
N ARG A 447 -27.54 7.81 6.08
CA ARG A 447 -27.96 6.67 6.92
C ARG A 447 -27.54 6.86 8.38
N TYR A 448 -26.32 7.33 8.62
CA TYR A 448 -25.84 7.58 9.98
C TYR A 448 -26.61 8.70 10.67
N PHE A 449 -26.91 9.78 9.95
CA PHE A 449 -27.77 10.86 10.45
C PHE A 449 -29.14 10.31 10.89
N ILE A 450 -29.79 9.48 10.06
CA ILE A 450 -31.11 8.90 10.35
C ILE A 450 -31.06 8.05 11.63
N GLN A 451 -30.02 7.22 11.78
CA GLN A 451 -29.83 6.39 12.96
C GLN A 451 -29.64 7.21 14.25
N ARG A 452 -28.93 8.34 14.16
CA ARG A 452 -28.64 9.18 15.33
C ARG A 452 -29.83 10.04 15.77
N TYR A 453 -30.46 10.75 14.82
CA TYR A 453 -31.41 11.81 15.14
C TYR A 453 -32.89 11.41 15.00
N TYR A 454 -33.16 10.25 14.40
CA TYR A 454 -34.50 9.72 14.10
C TYR A 454 -35.38 10.63 13.22
N ARG A 455 -36.23 10.02 12.37
CA ARG A 455 -37.33 10.65 11.59
C ARG A 455 -37.08 12.08 11.07
N HIS A 456 -36.22 12.22 10.06
CA HIS A 456 -36.11 13.43 9.24
C HIS A 456 -36.48 13.14 7.77
N PRO A 457 -37.73 13.39 7.34
CA PRO A 457 -38.23 12.96 6.02
C PRO A 457 -37.38 13.39 4.82
N GLU A 458 -36.78 14.57 4.93
CA GLU A 458 -35.87 15.11 3.92
C GLU A 458 -34.60 14.27 3.77
N VAL A 459 -34.00 13.81 4.88
CA VAL A 459 -32.78 13.00 4.86
C VAL A 459 -33.07 11.58 4.39
N TYR A 460 -34.25 11.03 4.72
CA TYR A 460 -34.72 9.77 4.11
C TYR A 460 -34.85 9.88 2.59
N ARG A 461 -35.31 11.03 2.07
CA ARG A 461 -35.39 11.24 0.62
C ARG A 461 -34.00 11.30 -0.01
N VAL A 462 -33.06 11.99 0.64
CA VAL A 462 -31.65 12.02 0.22
C VAL A 462 -31.07 10.61 0.19
N LEU A 463 -31.21 9.82 1.25
CA LEU A 463 -30.70 8.44 1.30
C LEU A 463 -31.28 7.59 0.16
N LYS A 464 -32.61 7.63 -0.03
CA LYS A 464 -33.26 6.89 -1.13
C LYS A 464 -32.76 7.32 -2.50
N GLN A 465 -32.55 8.62 -2.70
CA GLN A 465 -32.00 9.15 -3.94
C GLN A 465 -30.57 8.63 -4.16
N GLU A 466 -29.71 8.68 -3.14
CA GLU A 466 -28.32 8.21 -3.28
C GLU A 466 -28.25 6.71 -3.56
N ILE A 467 -29.09 5.88 -2.93
CA ILE A 467 -29.18 4.44 -3.22
C ILE A 467 -29.55 4.20 -4.68
N GLU A 468 -30.55 4.91 -5.21
CA GLU A 468 -30.95 4.75 -6.61
C GLU A 468 -29.86 5.22 -7.57
N GLN A 469 -29.17 6.31 -7.24
CA GLN A 469 -28.01 6.79 -8.00
C GLN A 469 -26.85 5.80 -7.96
N MET A 470 -26.59 5.12 -6.85
CA MET A 470 -25.59 4.04 -6.79
C MET A 470 -25.96 2.90 -7.72
N ARG A 471 -27.22 2.44 -7.69
CA ARG A 471 -27.69 1.35 -8.58
C ARG A 471 -27.56 1.70 -10.05
N GLN A 472 -27.91 2.93 -10.42
CA GLN A 472 -27.69 3.40 -11.80
C GLN A 472 -26.20 3.46 -12.13
N LEU A 473 -25.37 3.97 -11.23
CA LEU A 473 -23.93 4.09 -11.43
C LEU A 473 -23.25 2.73 -11.60
N VAL A 474 -23.74 1.67 -10.93
CA VAL A 474 -23.29 0.29 -11.16
C VAL A 474 -23.44 -0.10 -12.63
N VAL A 475 -24.63 0.12 -13.20
CA VAL A 475 -24.92 -0.18 -14.61
C VAL A 475 -24.01 0.64 -15.53
N ASP A 476 -23.82 1.92 -15.23
CA ASP A 476 -23.00 2.82 -16.03
C ASP A 476 -21.51 2.40 -16.02
N ILE A 477 -20.99 2.00 -14.85
CA ILE A 477 -19.60 1.53 -14.71
C ILE A 477 -19.43 0.17 -15.40
N GLU A 478 -20.37 -0.76 -15.27
CA GLU A 478 -20.32 -2.06 -15.96
C GLU A 478 -20.25 -1.86 -17.48
N ASN A 479 -21.13 -1.02 -18.04
CA ASN A 479 -21.11 -0.69 -19.46
C ASN A 479 -19.79 -0.05 -19.88
N TRP A 480 -19.28 0.92 -19.11
CA TRP A 480 -18.01 1.59 -19.41
C TRP A 480 -16.81 0.62 -19.36
N LEU A 481 -16.76 -0.26 -18.36
CA LEU A 481 -15.72 -1.30 -18.26
C LEU A 481 -15.80 -2.28 -19.43
N ASP A 482 -17.00 -2.66 -19.86
CA ASP A 482 -17.23 -3.60 -20.98
C ASP A 482 -16.87 -2.99 -22.34
N GLU A 483 -17.26 -1.73 -22.58
CA GLU A 483 -16.87 -0.96 -23.78
C GLU A 483 -15.35 -0.82 -23.88
N GLY A 484 -14.69 -0.60 -22.74
CA GLY A 484 -13.25 -0.43 -22.64
C GLY A 484 -12.45 -1.71 -22.37
N ARG A 485 -13.05 -2.90 -22.42
CA ARG A 485 -12.43 -4.16 -21.92
C ARG A 485 -11.05 -4.51 -22.47
N HIS A 486 -10.76 -4.10 -23.71
CA HIS A 486 -9.46 -4.33 -24.36
C HIS A 486 -8.42 -3.24 -24.07
N ARG A 487 -8.85 -2.10 -23.53
CA ARG A 487 -7.99 -0.94 -23.20
C ARG A 487 -7.73 -0.81 -21.71
N HIS A 488 -8.64 -1.31 -20.88
CA HIS A 488 -8.55 -1.28 -19.44
C HIS A 488 -7.71 -2.47 -18.92
N PRO A 489 -6.83 -2.25 -17.93
CA PRO A 489 -6.20 -3.36 -17.23
C PRO A 489 -7.26 -4.12 -16.42
N HIS A 490 -7.14 -5.45 -16.35
CA HIS A 490 -8.12 -6.30 -15.66
C HIS A 490 -8.38 -5.91 -14.19
N TYR A 491 -7.37 -5.38 -13.50
CA TYR A 491 -7.48 -4.95 -12.10
C TYR A 491 -8.15 -3.58 -11.93
N LEU A 492 -8.54 -2.90 -13.02
CA LEU A 492 -9.41 -1.72 -12.96
C LEU A 492 -10.80 -2.11 -12.45
N SER A 493 -11.35 -3.23 -12.92
CA SER A 493 -12.64 -3.75 -12.45
C SER A 493 -12.60 -4.12 -10.97
N LEU A 494 -11.43 -4.53 -10.44
CA LEU A 494 -11.22 -4.74 -9.01
C LEU A 494 -11.21 -3.42 -8.24
N LEU A 495 -10.58 -2.36 -8.76
CA LEU A 495 -10.54 -1.06 -8.08
C LEU A 495 -11.93 -0.40 -8.00
N PHE A 496 -12.70 -0.49 -9.09
CA PHE A 496 -14.01 0.16 -9.23
C PHE A 496 -15.16 -0.68 -8.67
N ASP A 497 -15.04 -2.01 -8.75
CA ASP A 497 -15.91 -3.04 -8.19
C ASP A 497 -17.42 -2.66 -8.14
N PRO A 498 -18.13 -2.76 -9.27
CA PRO A 498 -19.57 -2.46 -9.33
C PRO A 498 -20.39 -3.36 -8.39
N GLN A 499 -19.96 -4.60 -8.16
CA GLN A 499 -20.65 -5.52 -7.26
C GLN A 499 -20.55 -5.06 -5.81
N ARG A 500 -19.39 -4.55 -5.39
CA ARG A 500 -19.20 -3.94 -4.07
C ARG A 500 -20.07 -2.69 -3.89
N LEU A 501 -20.17 -1.84 -4.90
CA LEU A 501 -21.06 -0.67 -4.86
C LEU A 501 -22.53 -1.07 -4.74
N LEU A 502 -22.97 -2.09 -5.50
CA LEU A 502 -24.33 -2.62 -5.41
C LEU A 502 -24.61 -3.21 -4.02
N ALA A 503 -23.70 -4.02 -3.49
CA ALA A 503 -23.84 -4.64 -2.17
C ALA A 503 -23.98 -3.58 -1.07
N LEU A 504 -23.16 -2.52 -1.12
CA LEU A 504 -23.27 -1.40 -0.19
C LEU A 504 -24.59 -0.64 -0.35
N ALA A 505 -25.06 -0.40 -1.58
CA ALA A 505 -26.36 0.24 -1.82
C ALA A 505 -27.52 -0.57 -1.23
N GLU A 506 -27.50 -1.90 -1.39
CA GLU A 506 -28.50 -2.79 -0.81
C GLU A 506 -28.44 -2.82 0.72
N ASP A 507 -27.24 -2.80 1.32
CA ASP A 507 -27.09 -2.68 2.76
C ASP A 507 -27.66 -1.35 3.26
N LEU A 508 -27.31 -0.22 2.62
CA LEU A 508 -27.83 1.11 2.96
C LEU A 508 -29.36 1.20 2.93
N SER A 509 -30.02 0.37 2.11
CA SER A 509 -31.49 0.31 2.02
C SER A 509 -32.16 -0.34 3.24
N ARG A 510 -31.41 -1.11 4.04
CA ARG A 510 -31.88 -1.77 5.27
C ARG A 510 -31.86 -0.80 6.45
N VAL A 511 -32.57 0.32 6.31
CA VAL A 511 -32.81 1.20 7.46
C VAL A 511 -33.79 0.46 8.38
N ASP A 512 -33.31 0.01 9.53
CA ASP A 512 -34.17 -0.59 10.56
C ASP A 512 -35.32 0.39 10.89
N ASP A 513 -36.56 -0.11 10.84
CA ASP A 513 -37.78 0.63 11.21
C ASP A 513 -37.86 0.95 12.72
#